data_AF-A0A060VW15-F1
#
_entry.id   AF-A0A060VW15-F1
#
_cell.length_a   1.000
_cell.length_b   1.000
_cell.length_c   1.000
_cell.angle_alpha   90.00
_cell.angle_beta   90.00
_cell.angle_gamma   90.00
#
_symmetry.space_group_name_H-M   'P 1'
#
loop_
_entity.id
_entity.type
_entity.pdbx_description
1 polymer ?
#
loop_
_entity_poly.entity_id
_entity_poly.type
_entity_poly.pdbx_seq_one_letter_code
_entity_poly.pdbx_strand_id
1 'polypeptide(L)'
;MFSHHEIVFLAKRTKVCHRMCSLHDEPYIMFSTEKKLMLCIKCFRDMQVESRIHCIDIETAYIQGCEILDQAVLAVKELQTSACEAIIMLRAMIGAVGSNMEEEENAICNIFTSMQERLAERKNILLRAAQSQHEEKEKALKEQLSHLAALLPTLQVRSSYLYIPRPVINSVGQ
;
A
#
# COMPACT_ATOMS: atom_id res chain seq x y z
N MET A 1 18.13 0.97 -31.16
CA MET A 1 17.74 0.41 -32.46
C MET A 1 18.48 -0.91 -32.62
N PHE A 2 17.83 -2.04 -32.38
CA PHE A 2 18.43 -3.35 -32.59
C PHE A 2 18.35 -3.68 -34.08
N SER A 3 19.49 -3.94 -34.69
CA SER A 3 19.64 -4.34 -36.09
C SER A 3 18.74 -5.54 -36.39
N HIS A 4 18.02 -5.51 -37.53
CA HIS A 4 17.26 -6.66 -38.01
C HIS A 4 18.19 -7.86 -38.16
N HIS A 5 18.07 -8.83 -37.25
CA HIS A 5 18.65 -10.16 -37.43
C HIS A 5 17.59 -11.03 -38.09
N GLU A 6 17.84 -11.46 -39.32
CA GLU A 6 16.97 -12.42 -40.01
C GLU A 6 17.12 -13.78 -39.31
N ILE A 7 16.06 -14.21 -38.62
CA ILE A 7 16.00 -15.53 -37.99
C ILE A 7 15.73 -16.56 -39.10
N VAL A 8 16.79 -17.21 -39.57
CA VAL A 8 16.69 -18.25 -40.61
C VAL A 8 16.49 -19.62 -39.97
N PHE A 9 15.44 -20.34 -40.38
CA PHE A 9 15.18 -21.73 -39.99
C PHE A 9 16.34 -22.66 -40.42
N LEU A 10 16.90 -23.42 -39.47
CA LEU A 10 17.98 -24.39 -39.68
C LEU A 10 17.71 -25.39 -40.82
N ALA A 11 16.43 -25.72 -41.07
CA ALA A 11 16.00 -26.70 -42.07
C ALA A 11 16.24 -26.27 -43.54
N LYS A 12 16.54 -25.00 -43.84
CA LYS A 12 16.72 -24.51 -45.24
C LYS A 12 18.16 -24.55 -45.78
N ARG A 13 19.12 -25.15 -45.06
CA ARG A 13 20.56 -25.21 -45.44
C ARG A 13 21.02 -26.49 -46.15
N THR A 14 20.15 -27.25 -46.79
CA THR A 14 20.55 -28.45 -47.57
C THR A 14 21.22 -28.16 -48.92
N LYS A 15 21.49 -26.89 -49.26
CA LYS A 15 22.54 -26.54 -50.25
C LYS A 15 23.77 -26.07 -49.48
N VAL A 16 24.72 -26.97 -49.24
CA VAL A 16 26.06 -26.65 -48.75
C VAL A 16 26.78 -25.84 -49.83
N CYS A 17 26.50 -24.54 -49.90
CA CYS A 17 27.36 -23.61 -50.59
C CYS A 17 28.52 -23.36 -49.63
N HIS A 18 29.64 -24.08 -49.82
CA HIS A 18 30.86 -23.79 -49.09
C HIS A 18 31.17 -22.31 -49.27
N ARG A 19 31.22 -21.56 -48.17
CA ARG A 19 31.57 -20.15 -48.25
C ARG A 19 33.00 -20.07 -48.81
N MET A 20 33.15 -19.28 -49.85
CA MET A 20 34.43 -19.11 -50.55
C MET A 20 35.18 -17.90 -50.02
N CYS A 21 36.50 -18.02 -49.97
CA CYS A 21 37.37 -16.93 -49.62
C CYS A 21 37.40 -15.88 -50.73
N SER A 22 37.01 -14.65 -50.40
CA SER A 22 36.92 -13.55 -51.36
C SER A 22 38.27 -13.14 -51.98
N LEU A 23 39.40 -13.51 -51.34
CA LEU A 23 40.75 -13.18 -51.81
C LEU A 23 41.35 -14.26 -52.71
N HIS A 24 40.99 -15.52 -52.46
CA HIS A 24 41.70 -16.68 -53.01
C HIS A 24 40.82 -17.59 -53.85
N ASP A 25 39.50 -17.38 -53.81
CA ASP A 25 38.47 -18.23 -54.42
C ASP A 25 38.60 -19.71 -54.04
N GLU A 26 39.04 -19.96 -52.80
CA GLU A 26 39.16 -21.29 -52.19
C GLU A 26 38.12 -21.43 -51.07
N PRO A 27 37.60 -22.63 -50.80
CA PRO A 27 36.67 -22.84 -49.69
C PRO A 27 37.33 -22.50 -48.35
N TYR A 28 36.57 -21.87 -47.46
CA TYR A 28 36.99 -21.77 -46.07
C TYR A 28 37.00 -23.18 -45.47
N ILE A 29 38.10 -23.53 -44.79
CA ILE A 29 38.30 -24.83 -44.14
C ILE A 29 38.75 -24.71 -42.68
N MET A 30 39.22 -23.53 -42.28
CA MET A 30 39.72 -23.24 -40.93
C MET A 30 39.07 -21.99 -40.34
N PHE A 31 39.16 -21.86 -39.02
CA PHE A 31 38.72 -20.71 -38.24
C PHE A 31 39.82 -20.32 -37.25
N SER A 32 40.18 -19.03 -37.22
CA SER A 32 41.06 -18.47 -36.20
C SER A 32 40.24 -18.08 -34.98
N THR A 33 40.47 -18.74 -33.85
CA THR A 33 39.79 -18.45 -32.59
C THR A 33 40.25 -17.13 -31.97
N GLU A 34 41.48 -16.71 -32.25
CA GLU A 34 42.04 -15.43 -31.82
C GLU A 34 41.45 -14.26 -32.62
N LYS A 35 41.54 -14.31 -33.96
CA LYS A 35 41.09 -13.21 -34.83
C LYS A 35 39.60 -13.25 -35.16
N LYS A 36 38.91 -14.34 -34.84
CA LYS A 36 37.49 -14.61 -35.17
C LYS A 36 37.21 -14.54 -36.67
N LEU A 37 38.09 -15.13 -37.48
CA LEU A 37 38.02 -15.11 -38.95
C LEU A 37 38.02 -16.51 -39.55
N MET A 38 37.24 -16.71 -40.61
CA MET A 38 37.32 -17.92 -41.45
C MET A 38 38.51 -17.81 -42.41
N LEU A 39 39.21 -18.94 -42.60
CA LEU A 39 40.45 -19.03 -43.38
C LEU A 39 40.34 -20.17 -44.40
N CYS A 40 40.72 -19.87 -45.65
CA CYS A 40 41.05 -20.92 -46.62
C CYS A 40 42.51 -21.35 -46.43
N ILE A 41 42.94 -22.38 -47.14
CA ILE A 41 44.30 -22.91 -47.03
C ILE A 41 45.39 -21.87 -47.35
N LYS A 42 45.13 -20.95 -48.30
CA LYS A 42 46.08 -19.88 -48.66
C LYS A 42 46.17 -18.82 -47.57
N CYS A 43 45.03 -18.31 -47.08
CA CYS A 43 45.01 -17.38 -45.94
C CYS A 43 45.73 -17.91 -44.69
N PHE A 44 45.61 -19.22 -44.42
CA PHE A 44 46.31 -19.86 -43.31
C PHE A 44 47.83 -19.91 -43.53
N ARG A 45 48.27 -20.23 -44.75
CA ARG A 45 49.70 -20.26 -45.12
C ARG A 45 50.34 -18.87 -45.10
N ASP A 46 49.59 -17.84 -45.48
CA ASP A 46 50.06 -16.45 -45.48
C ASP A 46 50.06 -15.84 -44.07
N MET A 47 49.43 -16.50 -43.10
CA MET A 47 49.39 -16.09 -41.70
C MET A 47 50.74 -16.35 -41.00
N GLN A 48 51.11 -15.44 -40.08
CA GLN A 48 52.26 -15.60 -39.18
C GLN A 48 52.19 -16.93 -38.43
N VAL A 49 53.34 -17.59 -38.26
CA VAL A 49 53.43 -18.96 -37.73
C VAL A 49 52.89 -19.03 -36.30
N GLU A 50 53.13 -17.99 -35.51
CA GLU A 50 52.69 -17.86 -34.12
C GLU A 50 51.16 -17.85 -34.02
N SER A 51 50.45 -17.17 -34.94
CA SER A 51 48.98 -17.13 -34.95
C SER A 51 48.33 -18.45 -35.41
N ARG A 52 49.09 -19.36 -36.04
CA ARG A 52 48.54 -20.62 -36.57
C ARG A 52 48.10 -21.57 -35.46
N ILE A 53 48.68 -21.46 -34.27
CA ILE A 53 48.30 -22.28 -33.11
C ILE A 53 46.85 -22.02 -32.65
N HIS A 54 46.29 -20.87 -33.02
CA HIS A 54 44.91 -20.49 -32.72
C HIS A 54 43.94 -20.84 -33.84
N CYS A 55 44.36 -21.60 -34.85
CA CYS A 55 43.52 -22.03 -35.95
C CYS A 55 43.02 -23.46 -35.71
N ILE A 56 41.72 -23.64 -35.87
CA ILE A 56 41.04 -24.94 -35.80
C ILE A 56 40.30 -25.17 -37.11
N ASP A 57 39.94 -26.42 -37.41
CA ASP A 57 39.07 -26.69 -38.55
C ASP A 57 37.65 -26.13 -38.30
N ILE A 58 36.90 -25.90 -39.39
CA ILE A 58 35.58 -25.29 -39.30
C ILE A 58 34.56 -26.16 -38.59
N GLU A 59 34.68 -27.49 -38.64
CA GLU A 59 33.74 -28.39 -37.97
C GLU A 59 33.91 -28.29 -36.46
N THR A 60 35.16 -28.33 -35.96
CA THR A 60 35.47 -28.09 -34.55
C THR A 60 35.00 -26.70 -34.09
N ALA A 61 35.25 -25.65 -34.89
CA ALA A 61 34.80 -24.30 -34.56
C ALA A 61 33.27 -24.19 -34.48
N TYR A 62 32.56 -24.89 -35.35
CA TYR A 62 31.11 -24.95 -35.36
C TYR A 62 30.58 -25.63 -34.10
N ILE A 63 31.11 -26.79 -33.74
CA ILE A 63 30.71 -27.54 -32.53
C ILE A 63 30.94 -26.68 -31.28
N GLN A 64 32.12 -26.09 -31.12
CA GLN A 64 32.42 -25.19 -29.99
C GLN A 64 31.48 -23.97 -29.97
N GLY A 65 31.16 -23.40 -31.13
CA GLY A 65 30.21 -22.30 -31.25
C GLY A 65 28.79 -22.69 -30.83
N CYS A 66 28.36 -23.89 -31.18
CA CYS A 66 27.07 -24.45 -30.74
C CYS A 66 27.03 -24.62 -29.22
N GLU A 67 28.07 -25.19 -28.60
CA GLU A 67 28.13 -25.37 -27.14
C GLU A 67 28.06 -24.04 -26.38
N ILE A 68 28.82 -23.03 -26.84
CA ILE A 68 28.79 -21.68 -26.25
C ILE A 68 27.40 -21.06 -26.39
N LEU A 69 26.77 -21.21 -27.56
CA LEU A 69 25.44 -20.69 -27.82
C LEU A 69 24.39 -21.37 -26.93
N ASP A 70 24.45 -22.70 -26.80
CA ASP A 70 23.53 -23.46 -25.96
C ASP A 70 23.65 -23.03 -24.49
N GLN A 71 24.88 -22.85 -23.99
CA GLN A 71 25.12 -22.36 -22.64
C GLN A 71 24.58 -20.93 -22.45
N ALA A 72 24.77 -20.04 -23.43
CA ALA A 72 24.23 -18.68 -23.37
C ALA A 72 22.69 -18.67 -23.39
N VAL A 73 22.07 -19.54 -24.18
CA VAL A 73 20.61 -19.69 -24.23
C VAL A 73 20.06 -20.18 -22.89
N LEU A 74 20.73 -21.13 -22.23
CA LEU A 74 20.35 -21.60 -20.90
C LEU A 74 20.42 -20.46 -19.87
N ALA A 75 21.53 -19.73 -19.82
CA ALA A 75 21.69 -18.60 -18.91
C ALA A 75 20.63 -17.51 -19.10
N VAL A 76 20.28 -17.20 -20.36
CA VAL A 76 19.21 -16.23 -20.65
C VAL A 76 17.84 -16.73 -20.21
N LYS A 77 17.54 -18.02 -20.39
CA LYS A 77 16.28 -18.63 -19.93
C LYS A 77 16.16 -18.59 -18.41
N GLU A 78 17.22 -18.93 -17.69
CA GLU A 78 17.25 -18.86 -16.23
C GLU A 78 17.01 -17.43 -15.73
N LEU A 79 17.70 -16.45 -16.33
CA LEU A 79 17.50 -15.04 -16.00
C LEU A 79 16.06 -14.58 -16.32
N GLN A 80 15.52 -15.01 -17.47
CA GLN A 80 14.14 -14.69 -17.85
C GLN A 80 13.14 -15.24 -16.84
N THR A 81 13.29 -16.51 -16.43
CA THR A 81 12.43 -17.13 -15.42
C THR A 81 12.51 -16.39 -14.09
N SER A 82 13.72 -16.11 -13.60
CA SER A 82 13.93 -15.37 -12.35
C SER A 82 13.32 -13.97 -12.40
N ALA A 83 13.47 -13.25 -13.52
CA ALA A 83 12.86 -11.93 -13.70
C ALA A 83 11.33 -11.99 -13.72
N CYS A 84 10.75 -12.99 -14.40
CA CYS A 84 9.30 -13.21 -14.42
C CYS A 84 8.74 -13.48 -13.01
N GLU A 85 9.40 -14.34 -12.24
CA GLU A 85 9.02 -14.66 -10.86
C GLU A 85 9.12 -13.43 -9.95
N ALA A 86 10.19 -12.64 -10.07
CA ALA A 86 10.35 -11.39 -9.32
C ALA A 86 9.23 -10.37 -9.66
N ILE A 87 8.85 -10.24 -10.93
CA ILE A 87 7.73 -9.37 -11.35
C ILE A 87 6.41 -9.84 -10.73
N ILE A 88 6.14 -11.14 -10.74
CA ILE A 88 4.92 -11.70 -10.14
C ILE A 88 4.88 -11.41 -8.64
N MET A 89 6.00 -11.65 -7.95
CA MET A 89 6.13 -11.38 -6.51
C MET A 89 5.90 -9.90 -6.19
N LEU A 90 6.55 -9.00 -6.92
CA LEU A 90 6.39 -7.55 -6.71
C LEU A 90 4.94 -7.10 -6.93
N ARG A 91 4.24 -7.63 -7.95
CA ARG A 91 2.82 -7.34 -8.17
C ARG A 91 1.94 -7.82 -7.02
N ALA A 92 2.22 -9.00 -6.48
CA ALA A 92 1.49 -9.53 -5.32
C ALA A 92 1.73 -8.66 -4.07
N MET A 93 2.97 -8.22 -3.84
CA MET A 93 3.31 -7.32 -2.73
C MET A 93 2.62 -5.96 -2.86
N ILE A 94 2.57 -5.38 -4.06
CA ILE A 94 1.83 -4.13 -4.31
C ILE A 94 0.35 -4.31 -3.97
N GLY A 95 -0.26 -5.43 -4.38
CA GLY A 95 -1.64 -5.76 -4.04
C GLY A 95 -1.85 -5.87 -2.52
N ALA A 96 -0.98 -6.60 -1.82
CA ALA A 96 -1.06 -6.77 -0.38
C ALA A 96 -0.92 -5.44 0.39
N VAL A 97 0.00 -4.56 -0.03
CA VAL A 97 0.14 -3.23 0.57
C VAL A 97 -1.14 -2.40 0.38
N GLY A 98 -1.75 -2.46 -0.81
CA GLY A 98 -3.02 -1.79 -1.08
C GLY A 98 -4.16 -2.29 -0.19
N SER A 99 -4.31 -3.61 -0.05
CA SER A 99 -5.32 -4.20 0.84
C SER A 99 -5.08 -3.85 2.31
N ASN A 100 -3.83 -3.90 2.77
CA ASN A 100 -3.51 -3.50 4.14
C ASN A 100 -3.87 -2.04 4.43
N MET A 101 -3.60 -1.13 3.48
CA MET A 101 -3.99 0.28 3.61
C MET A 101 -5.51 0.44 3.75
N GLU A 102 -6.29 -0.26 2.92
CA GLU A 102 -7.76 -0.24 2.99
C GLU A 102 -8.27 -0.80 4.33
N GLU A 103 -7.68 -1.88 4.82
CA GLU A 103 -8.01 -2.47 6.12
C GLU A 103 -7.70 -1.51 7.28
N GLU A 104 -6.54 -0.85 7.25
CA GLU A 104 -6.17 0.16 8.24
C GLU A 104 -7.10 1.38 8.21
N GLU A 105 -7.43 1.89 7.03
CA GLU A 105 -8.37 3.01 6.85
C GLU A 105 -9.76 2.65 7.42
N ASN A 106 -10.26 1.46 7.09
CA ASN A 106 -11.52 0.95 7.61
C ASN A 106 -11.48 0.79 9.15
N ALA A 107 -10.37 0.27 9.70
CA ALA A 107 -10.20 0.14 11.14
C ALA A 107 -10.24 1.51 11.85
N ILE A 108 -9.57 2.53 11.29
CA ILE A 108 -9.58 3.90 11.82
C ILE A 108 -11.02 4.46 11.79
N CYS A 109 -11.71 4.35 10.65
CA CYS A 109 -13.09 4.80 10.50
C CYS A 109 -14.05 4.13 11.50
N ASN A 110 -13.89 2.81 11.70
CA ASN A 110 -14.69 2.05 12.66
C ASN A 110 -14.45 2.51 14.09
N ILE A 111 -13.18 2.69 14.50
CA ILE A 111 -12.83 3.20 15.83
C ILE A 111 -13.40 4.60 16.04
N PHE A 112 -13.25 5.49 15.06
CA PHE A 112 -13.75 6.86 15.13
C PHE A 112 -15.28 6.90 15.27
N THR A 113 -15.98 6.10 14.49
CA THR A 113 -17.45 6.00 14.54
C THR A 113 -17.92 5.47 15.91
N SER A 114 -17.30 4.39 16.39
CA SER A 114 -17.61 3.84 17.72
C SER A 114 -17.36 4.84 18.85
N MET A 115 -16.29 5.64 18.77
CA MET A 115 -16.02 6.70 19.74
C MET A 115 -17.12 7.78 19.72
N GLN A 116 -17.55 8.22 18.53
CA GLN A 116 -18.63 9.19 18.40
C GLN A 116 -19.95 8.68 18.97
N GLU A 117 -20.32 7.42 18.69
CA GLU A 117 -21.53 6.80 19.23
C GLU A 117 -21.52 6.76 20.76
N ARG A 118 -20.40 6.32 21.36
CA ARG A 118 -20.25 6.27 22.82
C ARG A 118 -20.31 7.65 23.47
N LEU A 119 -19.71 8.67 22.83
CA LEU A 119 -19.77 10.05 23.31
C LEU A 119 -21.20 10.61 23.21
N ALA A 120 -21.89 10.34 22.09
CA ALA A 120 -23.28 10.76 21.91
C ALA A 120 -24.21 10.12 22.96
N GLU A 121 -24.05 8.82 23.21
CA GLU A 121 -24.82 8.13 24.24
C GLU A 121 -24.55 8.71 25.63
N ARG A 122 -23.26 8.93 25.97
CA ARG A 122 -22.90 9.51 27.27
C ARG A 122 -23.47 10.93 27.43
N LYS A 123 -23.42 11.75 26.38
CA LYS A 123 -24.04 13.08 26.36
C LYS A 123 -25.54 13.00 26.63
N ASN A 124 -26.26 12.09 25.97
CA ASN A 124 -27.70 11.92 26.15
C ASN A 124 -28.08 11.48 27.57
N ILE A 125 -27.28 10.59 28.18
CA ILE A 125 -27.48 10.17 29.58
C ILE A 125 -27.30 11.37 30.53
N LEU A 126 -26.21 12.14 30.36
CA LEU A 126 -25.91 13.28 31.22
C LEU A 126 -26.95 14.39 31.09
N LEU A 127 -27.42 14.68 29.88
CA LEU A 127 -28.48 15.66 29.65
C LEU A 127 -29.79 15.25 30.33
N ARG A 128 -30.21 13.98 30.20
CA ARG A 128 -31.40 13.48 30.87
C ARG A 128 -31.29 13.57 32.39
N ALA A 129 -30.13 13.23 32.95
CA ALA A 129 -29.90 13.35 34.39
C ALA A 129 -29.98 14.80 34.88
N ALA A 130 -29.39 15.75 34.13
CA ALA A 130 -29.46 17.17 34.45
C ALA A 130 -30.89 17.72 34.38
N GLN A 131 -31.67 17.32 33.37
CA GLN A 131 -33.07 17.71 33.23
C GLN A 131 -33.94 17.17 34.37
N SER A 132 -33.81 15.88 34.68
CA SER A 132 -34.53 15.25 35.80
C SER A 132 -34.19 15.93 37.13
N GLN A 133 -32.91 16.21 37.38
CA GLN A 133 -32.49 16.92 38.59
C GLN A 133 -33.08 18.34 38.65
N HIS A 134 -33.12 19.06 37.52
CA HIS A 134 -33.72 20.38 37.45
C HIS A 134 -35.21 20.31 37.80
N GLU A 135 -35.96 19.41 37.18
CA GLU A 135 -37.40 19.22 37.41
C GLU A 135 -37.72 18.85 38.87
N GLU A 136 -36.96 17.94 39.47
CA GLU A 136 -37.11 17.56 40.88
C GLU A 136 -36.87 18.73 41.84
N LYS A 137 -35.78 19.49 41.61
CA LYS A 137 -35.46 20.67 42.42
C LYS A 137 -36.52 21.76 42.27
N GLU A 138 -36.96 22.02 41.04
CA GLU A 138 -37.99 23.02 40.76
C GLU A 138 -39.32 22.64 41.44
N LYS A 139 -39.71 21.36 41.38
CA LYS A 139 -40.90 20.85 42.05
C LYS A 139 -40.81 21.03 43.57
N ALA A 140 -39.71 20.63 44.19
CA ALA A 140 -39.50 20.78 45.64
C ALA A 140 -39.58 22.26 46.08
N LEU A 141 -38.99 23.17 45.30
CA LEU A 141 -39.06 24.61 45.58
C LEU A 141 -40.49 25.15 45.43
N LYS A 142 -41.23 24.74 44.40
CA LYS A 142 -42.64 25.12 44.22
C LYS A 142 -43.52 24.62 45.38
N GLU A 143 -43.28 23.40 45.86
CA GLU A 143 -43.98 22.85 47.03
C GLU A 143 -43.69 23.66 48.31
N GLN A 144 -42.41 23.97 48.57
CA GLN A 144 -42.02 24.83 49.69
C GLN A 144 -42.66 26.22 49.61
N LEU A 145 -42.64 26.83 48.41
CA LEU A 145 -43.25 28.15 48.18
C LEU A 145 -44.76 28.11 48.44
N SER A 146 -45.44 27.06 47.97
CA SER A 146 -46.88 26.87 48.17
C SER A 146 -47.21 26.70 49.66
N HIS A 147 -46.39 25.95 50.40
CA HIS A 147 -46.54 25.79 51.84
C HIS A 147 -46.39 27.11 52.60
N LEU A 148 -45.33 27.89 52.29
CA LEU A 148 -45.12 29.20 52.91
C LEU A 148 -46.23 30.19 52.56
N ALA A 149 -46.67 30.21 51.30
CA ALA A 149 -47.79 31.04 50.85
C ALA A 149 -49.09 30.70 51.59
N ALA A 150 -49.35 29.43 51.90
CA ALA A 150 -50.51 29.00 52.67
C ALA A 150 -50.44 29.38 54.16
N LEU A 151 -49.24 29.46 54.75
CA LEU A 151 -49.04 29.90 56.14
C LEU A 151 -49.19 31.41 56.34
N LEU A 152 -48.90 32.19 55.29
CA LEU A 152 -48.82 33.64 55.32
C LEU A 152 -50.13 34.33 55.82
N PRO A 153 -51.33 33.93 55.35
CA PRO A 153 -52.60 34.48 55.87
C PRO A 153 -52.77 34.24 57.38
N THR A 154 -52.40 33.05 57.86
CA THR A 154 -52.53 32.66 59.28
C THR A 154 -51.64 33.51 60.18
N LEU A 155 -50.44 33.87 59.70
CA LEU A 155 -49.53 34.78 60.39
C LEU A 155 -50.00 36.24 60.32
N GLN A 156 -50.55 36.68 59.18
CA GLN A 156 -51.10 38.03 59.01
C GLN A 156 -52.28 38.29 59.95
N VAL A 157 -53.20 37.33 60.07
CA VAL A 157 -54.35 37.41 61.00
C VAL A 157 -53.88 37.61 62.45
N ARG A 158 -52.80 36.95 62.87
CA ARG A 158 -52.26 37.05 64.23
C ARG A 158 -51.55 38.37 64.52
N SER A 159 -50.97 39.03 63.50
CA SER A 159 -50.46 40.41 63.62
C SER A 159 -51.59 41.45 63.73
N SER A 160 -52.73 41.21 63.07
CA SER A 160 -53.91 42.10 63.17
C SER A 160 -54.51 42.15 64.58
N TYR A 161 -54.43 41.05 65.34
CA TYR A 161 -54.92 40.99 66.72
C TYR A 161 -53.96 41.58 67.77
N LEU A 162 -52.69 41.83 67.44
CA LEU A 162 -51.72 42.46 68.35
C LEU A 162 -51.73 44.00 68.27
N TYR A 163 -52.52 44.58 67.36
CA TYR A 163 -52.74 46.03 67.21
C TYR A 163 -54.05 46.52 67.84
N ILE A 164 -54.55 45.86 68.90
CA ILE A 164 -55.67 46.40 69.68
C ILE A 164 -55.11 47.50 70.60
N PRO A 165 -55.55 48.77 70.48
CA PRO A 165 -55.12 49.84 71.38
C PRO A 165 -55.52 49.48 72.81
N ARG A 166 -54.59 49.55 73.77
CA ARG A 166 -54.91 49.42 75.21
C ARG A 166 -56.05 50.40 75.56
N PRO A 167 -57.16 49.95 76.15
CA PRO A 167 -58.19 50.87 76.61
C PRO A 167 -57.64 51.72 77.75
N VAL A 168 -57.74 53.04 77.59
CA VAL A 168 -57.49 54.02 78.65
C VAL A 168 -58.56 53.81 79.73
N ILE A 169 -58.13 53.32 80.89
CA ILE A 169 -59.01 53.18 82.06
C ILE A 169 -59.16 54.57 82.66
N ASN A 170 -60.27 55.25 82.37
CA ASN A 170 -60.66 56.45 83.10
C ASN A 170 -61.25 56.03 84.46
N SER A 171 -60.48 56.28 85.51
CA SER A 171 -60.86 56.16 86.90
C SER A 171 -61.39 57.49 87.42
N VAL A 172 -62.70 57.65 87.58
CA VAL A 172 -63.37 58.62 88.48
C VAL A 172 -64.79 58.06 88.72
N GLY A 173 -65.35 57.86 89.91
CA GLY A 173 -65.10 58.47 91.20
C GLY A 173 -66.36 59.24 91.61
N GLN A 174 -67.20 58.59 92.44
CA GLN A 174 -68.39 59.10 93.16
C GLN A 174 -69.61 59.54 92.36
#